data_AF-X1W384-F1
#
_entry.id   AF-X1W384-F1
#
_cell.length_a   1.000
_cell.length_b   1.000
_cell.length_c   1.000
_cell.angle_alpha   90.00
_cell.angle_beta   90.00
_cell.angle_gamma   90.00
#
_symmetry.space_group_name_H-M   'P 1'
#
loop_
_entity.id
_entity.type
_entity.pdbx_description
1 polymer ?
#
loop_
_entity_poly.entity_id
_entity_poly.type
_entity_poly.pdbx_seq_one_letter_code
_entity_poly.pdbx_strand_id
1 'polypeptide(L)' 'MEVIKKMKEQLSDELLEFEADHVWINENLEALLERYTDQWIGVRNCQVVTSDPELEGLLSKLSNPAHTC' A
#
# COMPACT_ATOMS: atom_id res chain seq x y z
N MET A 1 -25.73 15.10 -11.13
CA MET A 1 -25.54 15.20 -9.67
C MET A 1 -25.05 13.90 -9.04
N GLU A 2 -25.49 12.73 -9.51
CA GLU A 2 -25.02 11.41 -9.02
C GLU A 2 -23.51 11.14 -9.16
N VAL A 3 -22.89 11.57 -10.28
CA VAL A 3 -21.45 11.32 -10.53
C VAL A 3 -20.55 11.97 -9.48
N ILE A 4 -20.88 13.18 -9.04
CA ILE A 4 -20.10 13.93 -8.03
C ILE A 4 -20.22 13.27 -6.65
N LYS A 5 -21.39 12.69 -6.33
CA LYS A 5 -21.60 11.96 -5.08
C LYS A 5 -20.75 10.68 -5.05
N LYS A 6 -20.77 9.91 -6.14
CA LYS A 6 -19.97 8.68 -6.28
C LYS A 6 -18.46 8.93 -6.20
N MET A 7 -17.96 10.00 -6.82
CA MET A 7 -16.54 10.36 -6.73
C MET A 7 -16.11 10.74 -5.31
N LYS A 8 -17.01 11.37 -4.52
CA LYS A 8 -16.73 11.71 -3.12
C LYS A 8 -16.70 10.48 -2.23
N GLU A 9 -17.62 9.53 -2.45
CA GLU A 9 -17.66 8.26 -1.72
C GLU A 9 -16.40 7.43 -2.01
N GLN A 10 -15.99 7.32 -3.27
CA GLN A 10 -14.73 6.63 -3.64
C GLN A 10 -13.50 7.27 -3.00
N LEU A 11 -13.41 8.60 -3.02
CA LEU A 11 -12.29 9.31 -2.39
C LEU A 11 -12.27 9.09 -0.86
N SER A 12 -13.44 9.05 -0.21
CA SER A 12 -13.49 8.76 1.23
C SER A 12 -13.07 7.33 1.54
N ASP A 13 -13.45 6.37 0.70
CA ASP A 13 -13.06 4.97 0.88
C ASP A 13 -11.55 4.79 0.68
N GLU A 14 -10.96 5.39 -0.37
CA GLU A 14 -9.51 5.38 -0.62
C GLU A 14 -8.72 6.02 0.52
N LEU A 15 -9.24 7.10 1.13
CA LEU A 15 -8.60 7.75 2.28
C LEU A 15 -8.66 6.89 3.54
N LEU A 16 -9.76 6.17 3.77
CA LEU A 16 -9.89 5.24 4.89
C LEU A 16 -8.95 4.03 4.71
N GLU A 17 -8.83 3.50 3.50
CA GLU A 17 -7.88 2.44 3.17
C GLU A 17 -6.44 2.90 3.39
N PHE A 18 -6.09 4.11 2.95
CA PHE A 18 -4.77 4.70 3.19
C PHE A 18 -4.47 4.87 4.69
N GLU A 19 -5.44 5.36 5.47
CA GLU A 19 -5.30 5.50 6.93
C GLU A 19 -5.10 4.13 7.59
N ALA A 20 -5.88 3.12 7.20
CA ALA A 20 -5.78 1.76 7.72
C ALA A 20 -4.40 1.14 7.43
N ASP A 21 -3.90 1.28 6.20
CA ASP A 21 -2.56 0.83 5.81
C ASP A 21 -1.48 1.49 6.65
N HIS A 22 -1.59 2.80 6.88
CA HIS A 22 -0.62 3.55 7.66
C HIS A 22 -0.63 3.17 9.15
N VAL A 23 -1.81 2.95 9.74
CA VAL A 23 -1.92 2.44 11.12
C VAL A 23 -1.29 1.04 11.20
N TRP A 24 -1.63 0.15 10.27
CA TRP A 24 -1.11 -1.20 10.24
C TRP A 24 0.41 -1.26 10.12
N ILE A 25 1.02 -0.42 9.26
CA ILE A 25 2.47 -0.31 9.14
C ILE A 25 3.10 0.06 10.48
N ASN A 26 2.55 1.04 11.19
CA ASN A 26 3.08 1.46 12.49
C ASN A 26 2.94 0.37 13.55
N GLU A 27 1.82 -0.35 13.57
CA GLU A 27 1.60 -1.47 14.50
C GLU A 27 2.54 -2.66 14.23
N ASN A 28 2.96 -2.85 12.97
CA ASN A 28 3.80 -3.97 12.54
C ASN A 28 5.25 -3.56 12.25
N LEU A 29 5.64 -2.32 12.57
CA LEU A 29 6.89 -1.72 12.11
C LEU A 29 8.12 -2.54 12.49
N GLU A 30 8.18 -3.00 13.74
CA GLU A 30 9.30 -3.80 14.25
C GLU A 30 9.46 -5.11 13.46
N ALA A 31 8.36 -5.85 13.30
CA ALA A 31 8.34 -7.10 12.53
C ALA A 31 8.65 -6.87 11.03
N LEU A 32 8.22 -5.74 10.46
CA LEU A 32 8.51 -5.38 9.07
C LEU A 32 10.00 -5.07 8.87
N LEU A 33 10.61 -4.34 9.80
CA LEU A 33 12.04 -4.01 9.76
C LEU A 33 12.92 -5.26 9.93
N GLU A 34 12.52 -6.19 10.79
CA GLU A 34 13.21 -7.48 10.96
C GLU A 34 13.07 -8.37 9.72
N ARG A 35 11.89 -8.38 9.08
CA ARG A 35 11.58 -9.29 7.97
C ARG A 35 12.07 -8.78 6.60
N TYR A 36 12.07 -7.47 6.40
CA TYR A 36 12.43 -6.82 5.14
C TYR A 36 13.62 -5.87 5.34
N THR A 37 14.61 -6.33 6.10
CA THR A 37 15.84 -5.57 6.33
C THR A 37 16.48 -5.16 5.00
N ASP A 38 16.88 -3.89 4.89
CA ASP A 38 17.48 -3.29 3.70
C ASP A 38 16.61 -3.39 2.42
N GLN A 39 15.29 -3.52 2.58
CA GLN A 39 14.35 -3.53 1.46
C GLN A 39 13.26 -2.47 1.61
N TRP A 40 12.88 -1.91 0.48
CA TRP A 40 11.64 -1.17 0.32
C TRP A 40 10.48 -2.16 0.26
N ILE A 41 9.34 -1.80 0.86
CA ILE A 41 8.12 -2.59 0.84
C ILE A 41 6.97 -1.78 0.26
N GLY A 42 6.12 -2.44 -0.52
CA GLY A 42 4.84 -1.91 -0.97
C GLY A 42 3.74 -2.52 -0.10
N VAL A 43 2.93 -1.67 0.52
CA VAL A 43 1.81 -2.08 1.38
C VAL A 43 0.51 -1.62 0.74
N ARG A 44 -0.48 -2.51 0.76
CA ARG A 44 -1.86 -2.24 0.36
C ARG A 44 -2.78 -3.19 1.11
N ASN A 45 -3.96 -2.73 1.54
CA ASN A 45 -4.95 -3.55 2.26
C ASN A 45 -4.36 -4.24 3.51
N CYS A 46 -3.55 -3.50 4.27
CA CYS A 46 -2.87 -3.94 5.48
C CYS A 46 -1.97 -5.16 5.25
N GLN A 47 -1.38 -5.29 4.05
CA GLN A 47 -0.52 -6.40 3.68
C GLN A 47 0.65 -5.92 2.81
N VAL A 48 1.80 -6.56 2.98
CA VAL A 48 2.95 -6.37 2.07
C VAL A 48 2.65 -7.08 0.77
N VAL A 49 2.46 -6.33 -0.31
CA VAL A 49 2.17 -6.85 -1.66
C VAL A 49 3.44 -7.06 -2.49
N THR A 50 4.53 -6.37 -2.16
CA THR A 50 5.84 -6.54 -2.80
C THR A 50 6.96 -6.01 -1.91
N SER A 51 8.18 -6.50 -2.12
CA SER A 51 9.40 -5.93 -1.55
C SER A 51 10.53 -5.91 -2.57
N ASP A 52 11.47 -4.97 -2.42
CA ASP A 52 12.65 -4.85 -3.27
C ASP A 52 13.79 -4.10 -2.55
N PRO A 53 15.05 -4.54 -2.66
CA PRO A 53 16.20 -3.78 -2.15
C PRO A 53 16.31 -2.37 -2.76
N GLU A 54 15.88 -2.19 -4.01
CA GLU A 54 15.97 -0.94 -4.75
C GLU A 54 14.59 -0.31 -4.95
N LEU A 55 14.49 1.00 -4.72
CA LEU A 55 13.23 1.72 -4.88
C LEU A 55 12.69 1.62 -6.32
N GLU A 56 13.58 1.68 -7.32
CA GLU A 56 13.22 1.52 -8.73
C GLU A 56 12.65 0.13 -9.02
N GLY A 57 13.24 -0.91 -8.43
CA GLY A 57 12.75 -2.29 -8.52
C GLY A 57 11.36 -2.42 -7.89
N LEU A 58 11.14 -1.78 -6.73
CA LEU A 58 9.83 -1.75 -6.08
C LEU A 58 8.77 -1.08 -6.97
N LEU A 59 9.09 0.10 -7.52
CA LEU A 59 8.17 0.85 -8.39
C LEU A 59 7.83 0.08 -9.67
N SER A 60 8.80 -0.62 -10.25
CA SER A 60 8.57 -1.49 -11.39
C SER A 60 7.61 -2.65 -11.06
N LYS A 61 7.75 -3.25 -9.86
CA LYS A 61 6.85 -4.31 -9.38
C LYS A 61 5.43 -3.79 -9.11
N LEU A 62 5.30 -2.59 -8.56
CA LEU A 62 4.01 -1.93 -8.33
C LEU A 62 3.30 -1.51 -9.62
N SER A 63 4.07 -1.20 -10.67
CA SER A 63 3.54 -0.84 -11.99
C SER A 63 3.02 -2.05 -12.78
N ASN A 64 3.27 -3.27 -12.31
CA ASN A 64 2.84 -4.49 -12.97
C ASN A 64 1.43 -4.90 -12.48
N PRO A 65 0.40 -4.91 -13.34
CA PRO A 65 -0.97 -5.25 -12.95
C PRO A 65 -1.15 -6.70 -12.47
N ALA A 66 -0.11 -7.53 -12.54
CA ALA A 66 -0.09 -8.87 -11.96
C ALA A 66 -0.03 -8.87 -10.41
N HIS A 67 0.26 -7.73 -9.76
CA HIS A 67 0.31 -7.59 -8.29
C HIS A 67 -0.85 -6.74 -7.72
N THR A 68 -1.90 -6.51 -8.52
CA THR A 68 -3.13 -5.79 -8.14
C THR A 68 -4.36 -6.71 -7.92
N CYS A 69 -4.18 -8.01 -7.73
CA CYS A 69 -5.29 -8.95 -7.44
C CYS A 69 -5.20 -9.50 -6.02
#